data_AF-A0A2V9DX06-F1
#
_entry.id   AF-A0A2V9DX06-F1
#
_cell.length_a   1.000
_cell.length_b   1.000
_cell.length_c   1.000
_cell.angle_alpha   90.00
_cell.angle_beta   90.00
_cell.angle_gamma   90.00
#
_symmetry.space_group_name_H-M   'P 1'
#
loop_
_entity.id
_entity.type
_entity.pdbx_description
1 polymer ?
#
loop_
_entity_poly.entity_id
_entity_poly.type
_entity_poly.pdbx_seq_one_letter_code
_entity_poly.pdbx_strand_id
1 'polypeptide(L)'
;MVIGDRIRALREAKSLSQGDIEKRSGLLRSYLSRVEHGHTVPSVETLEKLAHAIGVPLYQLFYEGDEPPEVPDLPKRLSAGERQWGSSGKDASTLATFRRLLSRLEESDRRLLLQIAHKMAKR
;
A
#
# COMPACT_ATOMS: atom_id res chain seq x y z
N MET A 1 13.61 10.72 3.54
CA MET A 1 13.70 9.69 4.59
C MET A 1 14.54 8.53 4.08
N VAL A 2 15.68 8.24 4.73
CA VAL A 2 16.38 6.97 4.53
C VAL A 2 15.74 5.96 5.49
N ILE A 3 15.35 4.78 5.00
CA ILE A 3 14.60 3.81 5.80
C ILE A 3 15.34 3.37 7.08
N GLY A 4 16.68 3.35 7.04
CA GLY A 4 17.54 3.08 8.20
C GLY A 4 17.32 4.07 9.34
N ASP A 5 17.24 5.37 9.04
CA ASP A 5 16.99 6.43 10.03
C ASP A 5 15.62 6.25 10.68
N ARG A 6 14.60 5.86 9.90
CA ARG A 6 13.24 5.62 10.42
C ARG A 6 13.19 4.40 11.34
N ILE A 7 13.85 3.31 10.96
CA ILE A 7 13.98 2.10 11.79
C ILE A 7 14.64 2.46 13.13
N ARG A 8 15.73 3.23 13.09
CA ARG A 8 16.44 3.70 14.28
C ARG A 8 15.54 4.55 15.17
N ALA A 9 14.86 5.54 14.60
CA ALA A 9 13.97 6.44 15.34
C ALA A 9 12.85 5.67 16.06
N LEU A 10 12.20 4.71 15.38
CA LEU A 10 11.14 3.88 15.97
C LEU A 10 11.68 2.95 17.07
N ARG A 11 12.88 2.38 16.86
CA ARG A 11 13.55 1.56 17.87
C ARG A 11 13.86 2.37 19.13
N GLU A 12 14.43 3.55 18.98
CA GLU A 12 14.79 4.44 20.09
C GLU A 12 13.55 4.99 20.81
N ALA A 13 12.47 5.31 20.09
CA ALA A 13 11.19 5.69 20.67
C ALA A 13 10.58 4.60 21.56
N LYS A 14 10.89 3.32 21.28
CA LYS A 14 10.51 2.18 22.12
C LYS A 14 11.54 1.83 23.20
N SER A 15 12.60 2.64 23.36
CA SER A 15 13.72 2.39 24.28
C SER A 15 14.39 1.03 24.08
N LEU A 16 14.44 0.54 22.84
CA LEU A 16 15.06 -0.73 22.49
C LEU A 16 16.50 -0.51 22.04
N SER A 17 17.43 -1.34 22.52
CA SER A 17 18.78 -1.39 21.97
C SER A 17 18.81 -2.22 20.68
N GLN A 18 19.88 -2.10 19.90
CA GLN A 18 20.10 -2.98 18.75
C GLN A 18 20.21 -4.46 19.16
N GLY A 19 20.71 -4.74 20.38
CA GLY A 19 20.76 -6.09 20.94
C GLY A 19 19.38 -6.64 21.33
N ASP A 20 18.44 -5.76 21.71
CA ASP A 20 17.06 -6.18 21.97
C ASP A 20 16.35 -6.58 20.69
N ILE A 21 16.58 -5.84 19.60
CA ILE A 21 16.07 -6.22 18.28
C ILE A 21 16.67 -7.54 17.83
N GLU A 22 17.98 -7.75 18.00
CA GLU A 22 18.62 -9.02 17.67
C GLU A 22 17.97 -10.22 18.38
N LYS A 23 17.70 -10.09 19.69
CA LYS A 23 17.00 -11.13 20.46
C LYS A 23 15.58 -11.38 19.98
N ARG A 24 14.88 -10.35 19.48
CA ARG A 24 13.46 -10.43 19.07
C ARG A 24 13.27 -10.86 17.62
N SER A 25 14.17 -10.45 16.72
CA SER A 25 14.04 -10.69 15.27
C SER A 25 14.95 -11.81 14.77
N GLY A 26 15.95 -12.23 15.55
CA GLY A 26 17.01 -13.15 15.13
C GLY A 26 17.99 -12.53 14.13
N LEU A 27 17.94 -11.22 13.90
CA LEU A 27 18.86 -10.51 13.00
C LEU A 27 20.08 -10.05 13.79
N LEU A 28 21.28 -10.33 13.29
CA LEU A 28 22.51 -9.97 13.99
C LEU A 28 22.60 -8.47 14.26
N ARG A 29 23.10 -8.07 15.45
CA ARG A 29 23.30 -6.66 15.80
C ARG A 29 24.15 -5.91 14.78
N SER A 30 25.18 -6.57 14.24
CA SER A 30 26.06 -6.03 13.21
C SER A 30 25.32 -5.75 11.89
N TYR A 31 24.35 -6.60 11.53
CA TYR A 31 23.48 -6.37 10.38
C TYR A 31 22.56 -5.18 10.62
N LEU A 32 21.91 -5.12 11.79
CA LEU A 32 21.04 -4.00 12.15
C LEU A 32 21.78 -2.66 12.14
N SER A 33 23.00 -2.62 12.66
CA SER A 33 23.84 -1.42 12.59
C SER A 33 24.10 -0.97 11.16
N ARG A 34 24.41 -1.89 10.23
CA ARG A 34 24.59 -1.53 8.82
C ARG A 34 23.30 -1.01 8.18
N VAL A 35 22.15 -1.55 8.53
CA VAL A 35 20.84 -1.07 8.05
C VAL A 35 20.55 0.33 8.58
N GLU A 36 20.69 0.56 9.88
CA GLU A 36 20.41 1.85 10.53
C GLU A 36 21.34 2.97 10.06
N HIS A 37 22.58 2.65 9.62
CA HIS A 37 23.52 3.62 9.07
C HIS A 37 23.49 3.69 7.52
N GLY A 38 22.53 3.03 6.87
CA GLY A 38 22.36 3.10 5.41
C GLY A 38 23.40 2.35 4.59
N HIS A 39 24.24 1.52 5.21
CA HIS A 39 25.24 0.68 4.52
C HIS A 39 24.63 -0.58 3.87
N THR A 40 23.37 -0.90 4.16
CA THR A 40 22.68 -2.06 3.59
C THR A 40 21.19 -1.78 3.47
N VAL A 41 20.61 -2.13 2.32
CA VAL A 41 19.16 -2.08 2.10
C VAL A 41 18.54 -3.42 2.47
N PRO A 42 17.66 -3.48 3.48
CA PRO A 42 17.00 -4.72 3.89
C PRO A 42 15.95 -5.18 2.86
N SER A 43 15.71 -6.50 2.79
CA SER A 43 14.59 -7.05 2.03
C SER A 43 13.24 -6.73 2.69
N VAL A 44 12.14 -6.85 1.95
CA VAL A 44 10.79 -6.68 2.51
C VAL A 44 10.53 -7.63 3.68
N GLU A 45 10.93 -8.91 3.55
CA GLU A 45 10.84 -9.89 4.64
C GLU A 45 11.63 -9.46 5.88
N THR A 46 12.80 -8.83 5.67
CA THR A 46 13.62 -8.32 6.77
C THR A 46 12.94 -7.12 7.44
N LEU A 47 12.35 -6.21 6.65
CA LEU A 47 11.58 -5.09 7.17
C LEU A 47 10.37 -5.55 8.00
N GLU A 48 9.69 -6.62 7.59
CA GLU A 48 8.62 -7.24 8.38
C GLU A 48 9.13 -7.77 9.73
N LYS A 49 10.25 -8.49 9.74
CA LYS A 49 10.88 -8.98 10.98
C LYS A 49 11.27 -7.82 11.91
N LEU A 50 11.82 -6.74 11.37
CA LEU A 50 12.17 -5.54 12.13
C LEU A 50 10.94 -4.84 12.70
N ALA A 51 9.91 -4.60 11.89
CA ALA A 51 8.66 -3.99 12.33
C ALA A 51 8.01 -4.80 13.46
N HIS A 52 7.97 -6.13 13.31
CA HIS A 52 7.46 -7.03 14.33
C HIS A 52 8.28 -6.97 15.63
N ALA A 53 9.61 -6.98 15.55
CA ALA A 53 10.49 -6.90 16.72
C ALA A 53 10.41 -5.55 17.47
N ILE A 54 10.23 -4.45 16.73
CA ILE A 54 10.01 -3.11 17.30
C ILE A 54 8.60 -3.00 17.90
N GLY A 55 7.64 -3.79 17.39
CA GLY A 55 6.25 -3.77 17.84
C GLY A 55 5.43 -2.65 17.17
N VAL A 56 5.66 -2.43 15.87
CA VAL A 56 4.94 -1.45 15.04
C VAL A 56 4.39 -2.10 13.77
N PRO A 57 3.29 -1.59 13.21
CA PRO A 57 2.87 -1.99 11.87
C PRO A 57 3.93 -1.65 10.82
N LEU A 58 4.10 -2.51 9.80
CA LEU A 58 5.10 -2.32 8.74
C LEU A 58 5.01 -0.95 8.06
N TYR A 59 3.80 -0.42 7.85
CA TYR A 59 3.60 0.86 7.19
C TYR A 59 4.30 2.03 7.93
N GLN A 60 4.50 1.93 9.25
CA GLN A 60 5.15 2.99 10.03
C GLN A 60 6.65 3.13 9.71
N LEU A 61 7.28 2.12 9.11
CA LEU A 61 8.62 2.24 8.54
C LEU A 61 8.67 3.18 7.33
N PHE A 62 7.52 3.46 6.72
CA PHE A 62 7.37 4.25 5.49
C PHE A 62 6.56 5.54 5.70
N TYR A 63 6.10 5.81 6.93
CA TYR A 63 5.17 6.88 7.23
C TYR A 63 5.58 7.64 8.49
N GLU A 64 5.67 8.96 8.40
CA GLU A 64 6.15 9.86 9.47
C GLU A 64 5.05 10.64 10.20
N GLY A 65 3.79 10.56 9.76
CA GLY A 65 2.69 11.27 10.42
C GLY A 65 2.28 10.66 11.76
N ASP A 66 1.69 11.49 12.62
CA ASP A 66 1.21 11.11 13.95
C ASP A 66 -0.12 10.34 13.91
N GLU A 67 -0.95 10.62 12.91
CA GLU A 67 -2.20 9.91 12.67
C GLU A 67 -1.99 8.85 11.59
N PRO A 68 -2.68 7.69 11.64
CA PRO A 68 -2.63 6.72 10.54
C PRO A 68 -2.93 7.42 9.21
N PRO A 69 -2.19 7.11 8.12
CA PRO A 69 -2.48 7.69 6.82
C PRO A 69 -3.93 7.40 6.46
N GLU A 70 -4.61 8.37 5.84
CA GLU A 70 -5.90 8.11 5.22
C GLU A 70 -5.73 6.92 4.28
N VAL A 71 -6.47 5.85 4.58
CA VAL A 71 -6.45 4.67 3.72
C VAL A 71 -7.01 5.16 2.39
N PRO A 72 -6.24 5.08 1.28
CA PRO A 72 -6.79 5.48 0.00
C PRO A 72 -8.07 4.69 -0.23
N ASP A 73 -9.08 5.33 -0.84
CA ASP A 73 -10.28 4.64 -1.32
C ASP A 73 -9.88 3.72 -2.48
N LEU A 74 -9.16 2.64 -2.13
CA LEU A 74 -8.83 1.58 -3.04
C LEU A 74 -10.16 0.89 -3.33
N PRO A 75 -10.47 0.63 -4.60
CA PRO A 75 -11.60 -0.22 -4.91
C PRO A 75 -11.41 -1.49 -4.07
N LYS A 76 -12.38 -1.77 -3.18
CA LYS A 76 -12.38 -2.97 -2.35
C LYS A 76 -11.90 -4.10 -3.25
N ARG A 77 -10.80 -4.76 -2.90
CA ARG A 77 -10.39 -5.98 -3.60
C ARG A 77 -11.63 -6.85 -3.60
N LEU A 78 -12.30 -6.91 -4.75
CA LEU A 78 -13.58 -7.56 -4.89
C LEU A 78 -13.34 -8.96 -4.35
N SER A 79 -14.13 -9.33 -3.35
CA SER A 79 -14.00 -10.65 -2.76
C SER A 79 -14.09 -11.68 -3.89
N ALA A 80 -13.34 -12.78 -3.80
CA ALA A 80 -13.21 -13.74 -4.91
C ALA A 80 -14.54 -14.31 -5.45
N GLY A 81 -15.68 -14.02 -4.80
CA GLY A 81 -17.04 -14.35 -5.24
C GLY A 81 -17.82 -13.23 -5.93
N GLU A 82 -17.37 -11.97 -5.92
CA GLU A 82 -18.07 -10.86 -6.58
C GLU A 82 -17.66 -10.81 -8.07
N ARG A 83 -18.48 -11.41 -8.94
CA ARG A 83 -18.30 -11.28 -10.40
C ARG A 83 -18.41 -9.81 -10.77
N GLN A 84 -17.28 -9.20 -11.13
CA GLN A 84 -17.23 -7.84 -11.63
C GLN A 84 -18.01 -7.78 -12.95
N TRP A 85 -19.00 -6.88 -13.04
CA TRP A 85 -19.68 -6.64 -14.32
C TRP A 85 -18.65 -6.31 -15.41
N GLY A 86 -18.68 -7.07 -16.49
CA GLY A 86 -17.69 -6.97 -17.57
C GLY A 86 -16.48 -7.91 -17.45
N SER A 87 -16.37 -8.75 -16.41
CA SER A 87 -15.25 -9.70 -16.27
C SER A 87 -15.43 -11.01 -17.05
N SER A 88 -16.65 -11.37 -17.46
CA SER A 88 -16.91 -12.56 -18.29
C SER A 88 -18.25 -12.49 -19.03
N GLY A 89 -18.43 -13.39 -20.01
CA GLY A 89 -19.70 -13.57 -20.73
C GLY A 89 -20.12 -12.38 -21.57
N LYS A 90 -21.44 -12.16 -21.68
CA LYS A 90 -22.02 -11.08 -22.49
C LYS A 90 -21.64 -9.70 -21.97
N ASP A 91 -21.50 -9.54 -20.66
CA ASP A 91 -21.12 -8.27 -20.03
C ASP A 91 -19.72 -7.82 -20.44
N ALA A 92 -18.79 -8.77 -20.65
CA ALA A 92 -17.44 -8.44 -21.14
C ALA A 92 -17.48 -7.86 -22.56
N SER A 93 -18.32 -8.41 -23.44
CA SER A 93 -18.53 -7.89 -24.79
C SER A 93 -19.17 -6.49 -24.77
N THR A 94 -20.15 -6.29 -23.88
CA THR A 94 -20.78 -4.99 -23.67
C THR A 94 -19.76 -3.96 -23.17
N LEU A 95 -18.92 -4.31 -22.19
CA LEU A 95 -17.87 -3.44 -21.67
C LEU A 95 -16.82 -3.11 -22.73
N ALA A 96 -16.41 -4.09 -23.54
CA ALA A 96 -15.47 -3.87 -24.64
C ALA A 96 -16.03 -2.89 -25.68
N THR A 97 -17.32 -3.03 -26.01
CA THR A 97 -18.03 -2.10 -26.89
C THR A 97 -18.07 -0.70 -26.28
N PHE A 98 -18.41 -0.60 -25.00
CA PHE A 98 -18.46 0.67 -24.28
C PHE A 98 -17.09 1.38 -24.26
N ARG A 99 -16.01 0.64 -23.95
CA ARG A 99 -14.64 1.17 -23.98
C ARG A 99 -14.26 1.72 -25.35
N ARG A 100 -14.60 0.99 -26.43
CA ARG A 100 -14.32 1.40 -27.81
C ARG A 100 -15.10 2.66 -28.21
N LEU A 101 -16.35 2.79 -27.78
CA LEU A 101 -17.16 3.98 -28.08
C LEU A 101 -16.69 5.18 -27.27
N LEU A 102 -16.47 5.01 -25.96
CA LEU A 102 -15.95 6.07 -25.09
C LEU A 102 -14.58 6.58 -25.57
N SER A 103 -13.69 5.71 -26.07
CA SER A 103 -12.38 6.16 -26.56
C SER A 103 -12.46 7.03 -27.82
N ARG A 104 -13.59 7.05 -28.52
CA ARG A 104 -13.82 7.86 -29.72
C ARG A 104 -14.51 9.20 -29.43
N LEU A 105 -14.98 9.40 -28.20
CA LEU A 105 -15.65 10.64 -27.80
C LEU A 105 -14.64 11.71 -27.36
N GLU A 106 -15.04 12.97 -27.52
CA GLU A 106 -14.30 14.10 -26.96
C GLU A 106 -14.30 14.04 -25.42
N GLU A 107 -13.35 14.74 -24.80
CA GLU A 107 -13.22 14.72 -23.34
C GLU A 107 -14.43 15.32 -22.62
N SER A 108 -15.02 16.37 -23.18
CA SER A 108 -16.27 17.00 -22.73
C SER A 108 -17.43 15.99 -22.69
N ASP A 109 -17.65 15.29 -23.79
CA ASP A 109 -18.73 14.30 -23.92
C ASP A 109 -18.53 13.10 -22.99
N ARG A 110 -17.28 12.63 -22.86
CA ARG A 110 -16.94 11.57 -21.89
C ARG A 110 -17.25 12.00 -20.46
N ARG A 111 -16.89 13.22 -20.07
CA ARG A 111 -17.17 13.74 -18.72
C ARG A 111 -18.68 13.83 -18.48
N LEU A 112 -19.46 14.31 -19.44
CA LEU A 112 -20.91 14.39 -19.32
C LEU A 112 -21.55 13.00 -19.14
N LEU A 113 -21.18 12.01 -19.96
CA LEU A 113 -21.68 10.65 -19.84
C LEU A 113 -21.34 10.02 -18.48
N LEU A 114 -20.11 10.22 -18.00
CA LEU A 114 -19.71 9.73 -16.68
C LEU A 114 -20.49 10.40 -15.54
N GLN A 115 -20.80 11.70 -15.66
CA GLN A 115 -21.65 12.38 -14.67
C GLN A 115 -23.09 11.85 -14.67
N ILE A 116 -23.67 11.60 -15.85
CA ILE A 116 -25.00 11.00 -15.96
C ILE A 116 -25.01 9.60 -15.34
N ALA A 117 -24.02 8.76 -15.68
CA ALA A 117 -23.88 7.43 -15.11
C ALA A 117 -23.75 7.47 -13.58
N HIS A 118 -22.94 8.38 -13.04
CA HIS A 118 -22.78 8.59 -11.60
C HIS A 118 -24.09 9.01 -10.92
N LYS A 119 -24.86 9.90 -11.55
CA LYS A 119 -26.17 10.33 -11.04
C LYS A 119 -27.20 9.21 -11.07
N MET A 120 -27.13 8.32 -12.06
CA MET A 120 -28.00 7.14 -12.16
C MET A 120 -27.65 6.06 -11.16
N ALA A 121 -26.37 5.82 -10.89
CA ALA A 121 -25.91 4.81 -9.93
C ALA A 121 -26.09 5.22 -8.45
N LYS A 122 -26.25 6.51 -8.18
CA LYS A 122 -26.53 7.06 -6.83
C LYS A 122 -28.02 7.10 -6.46
N ARG A 123 -28.92 6.64 -7.33
CA ARG A 123 -30.33 6.41 -7.00
C ARG A 123 -30.51 5.03 -6.40
#